data_AF-A0A1V8T7T5-F1
#
_entry.id   AF-A0A1V8T7T5-F1
#
_cell.length_a   1.000
_cell.length_b   1.000
_cell.length_c   1.000
_cell.angle_alpha   90.00
_cell.angle_beta   90.00
_cell.angle_gamma   90.00
#
_symmetry.space_group_name_H-M   'P 1'
#
loop_
_entity.id
_entity.type
_entity.pdbx_description
1 polymer ?
#
loop_
_entity_poly.entity_id
_entity_poly.type
_entity_poly.pdbx_seq_one_letter_code
_entity_poly.pdbx_strand_id
1 'polypeptide(L)'
;MSVSVSKAVFTSTLLRRDFESAAPDISRDDAVLFTRALSRASNICTKSEVKACKDFIIRNVIPSITRTTALTKYLVALSKSCTPSNADDLEGLDGSGAEKSRDPPTAAFRRLHLLYIVHDVLCFMFTRLKDGPHAKQFTSSPACTEALKSTIQSLAHLAAHSDGNGPSATLASVQMIITYWEKLSIFTLEQCSDLSSSITTTRTWEDLDRHLASKEAKAILDEQRRKGEESKWILPRQHHLPYDPTTPWHDLPATNALYQKRTRGFPIRANALKPGGVYLQRGGQQASESLRRDVEQLHREALRCFDKYTDAKEVKDVDALGSVVWKDRERPTRNYYGFTYEGIAKRKEADRQPAW
;
A
#
# COMPACT_ATOMS: atom_id res chain seq x y z
N MET A 1 4.75 -15.12 -6.67
CA MET A 1 4.93 -16.04 -5.52
C MET A 1 4.47 -17.42 -5.95
N SER A 2 5.22 -18.50 -5.71
CA SER A 2 4.77 -19.85 -6.08
C SER A 2 3.62 -20.32 -5.18
N VAL A 3 2.80 -21.26 -5.67
CA VAL A 3 1.67 -21.82 -4.91
C VAL A 3 2.14 -22.50 -3.61
N SER A 4 3.26 -23.22 -3.64
CA SER A 4 3.83 -23.90 -2.46
C SER A 4 4.29 -22.91 -1.39
N VAL A 5 4.96 -21.82 -1.79
CA VAL A 5 5.37 -20.76 -0.86
C VAL A 5 4.15 -20.07 -0.25
N SER A 6 3.16 -19.74 -1.07
CA SER A 6 1.92 -19.09 -0.60
C SER A 6 1.14 -19.99 0.37
N LYS A 7 1.06 -21.30 0.09
CA LYS A 7 0.44 -22.31 0.95
C LYS A 7 1.18 -22.42 2.29
N ALA A 8 2.51 -22.45 2.27
CA ALA A 8 3.33 -22.51 3.48
C ALA A 8 3.14 -21.26 4.35
N VAL A 9 3.20 -20.07 3.75
CA VAL A 9 2.95 -18.79 4.42
C VAL A 9 1.55 -18.77 5.02
N PHE A 10 0.52 -19.16 4.26
CA PHE A 10 -0.84 -19.23 4.75
C PHE A 10 -0.99 -20.18 5.95
N THR A 11 -0.46 -21.41 5.82
CA THR A 11 -0.52 -22.41 6.90
C THR A 11 0.21 -21.91 8.16
N SER A 12 1.39 -21.31 8.01
CA SER A 12 2.10 -20.71 9.15
C SER A 12 1.32 -19.57 9.82
N THR A 13 0.57 -18.80 9.03
CA THR A 13 -0.23 -17.67 9.53
C THR A 13 -1.47 -18.16 10.28
N LEU A 14 -2.08 -19.26 9.85
CA LEU A 14 -3.18 -19.91 10.58
C LEU A 14 -2.73 -20.40 11.96
N LEU A 15 -1.53 -20.99 12.04
CA LEU A 15 -0.96 -21.53 13.28
C LEU A 15 -0.46 -20.45 14.25
N ARG A 16 -0.23 -19.23 13.75
CA ARG A 16 0.23 -18.13 14.57
C ARG A 16 -0.94 -17.61 15.43
N ARG A 17 -0.67 -17.45 16.73
CA ARG A 17 -1.55 -16.73 17.64
C ARG A 17 -1.59 -15.26 17.26
N ASP A 18 -2.80 -14.75 17.10
CA ASP A 18 -3.04 -13.35 16.79
C ASP A 18 -3.69 -12.69 18.01
N PHE A 19 -2.85 -12.14 18.88
CA PHE A 19 -3.29 -11.56 20.16
C PHE A 19 -4.15 -10.30 19.99
N GLU A 20 -4.15 -9.69 18.81
CA GLU A 20 -4.91 -8.48 18.50
C GLU A 20 -6.28 -8.79 17.89
N SER A 21 -6.56 -10.05 17.52
CA SER A 21 -7.85 -10.44 16.93
C SER A 21 -8.64 -11.41 17.79
N ALA A 22 -9.96 -11.44 17.55
CA ALA A 22 -10.86 -12.41 18.17
C ALA A 22 -10.80 -13.80 17.49
N ALA A 23 -9.73 -14.09 16.72
CA ALA A 23 -9.63 -15.31 15.96
C ALA A 23 -9.26 -16.49 16.89
N PRO A 24 -9.94 -17.65 16.76
CA PRO A 24 -9.63 -18.82 17.59
C PRO A 24 -8.25 -19.41 17.24
N ASP A 25 -7.67 -20.14 18.20
CA ASP A 25 -6.51 -20.99 17.98
C ASP A 25 -6.89 -22.15 17.04
N ILE A 26 -6.05 -22.43 16.06
CA ILE A 26 -6.29 -23.45 15.02
C ILE A 26 -5.25 -24.57 15.19
N SER A 27 -5.71 -25.82 15.22
CA SER A 27 -4.80 -26.96 15.27
C SER A 27 -4.05 -27.15 13.95
N ARG A 28 -2.93 -27.86 13.99
CA ARG A 28 -2.18 -28.20 12.77
C ARG A 28 -3.00 -29.05 11.81
N ASP A 29 -3.78 -29.97 12.35
CA ASP A 29 -4.61 -30.88 11.56
C ASP A 29 -5.73 -30.10 10.87
N ASP A 30 -6.40 -29.18 11.57
CA ASP A 30 -7.45 -28.33 10.97
C ASP A 30 -6.91 -27.44 9.85
N ALA A 31 -5.71 -26.87 10.02
CA ALA A 31 -5.07 -26.08 8.98
C ALA A 31 -4.76 -26.92 7.73
N VAL A 32 -4.24 -28.15 7.91
CA VAL A 32 -3.96 -29.07 6.81
C VAL A 32 -5.26 -29.51 6.12
N LEU A 33 -6.27 -29.93 6.89
CA LEU A 33 -7.58 -30.33 6.40
C LEU A 33 -8.24 -29.22 5.58
N PHE A 34 -8.18 -27.97 6.05
CA PHE A 34 -8.72 -26.84 5.33
C PHE A 34 -7.98 -26.58 4.00
N THR A 35 -6.65 -26.61 3.99
CA THR A 35 -5.91 -26.42 2.72
C THR A 35 -6.18 -27.54 1.71
N ARG A 36 -6.39 -28.78 2.16
CA ARG A 36 -6.84 -29.90 1.31
C ARG A 36 -8.27 -29.71 0.83
N ALA A 37 -9.18 -29.23 1.70
CA ALA A 37 -10.55 -28.92 1.32
C ALA A 37 -10.60 -27.82 0.25
N LEU A 38 -9.74 -26.80 0.31
CA LEU A 38 -9.61 -25.79 -0.75
C LEU A 38 -9.13 -26.38 -2.08
N SER A 39 -8.09 -27.22 -2.05
CA SER A 39 -7.64 -27.95 -3.25
C SER A 39 -8.77 -28.80 -3.84
N ARG A 40 -9.46 -29.57 -2.99
CA ARG A 40 -10.56 -30.43 -3.38
C ARG A 40 -11.74 -29.65 -3.94
N ALA A 41 -12.16 -28.56 -3.29
CA ALA A 41 -13.24 -27.70 -3.76
C ALA A 41 -12.93 -27.06 -5.12
N SER A 42 -11.64 -26.82 -5.43
CA SER A 42 -11.22 -26.38 -6.76
C SER A 42 -11.45 -27.46 -7.83
N ASN A 43 -11.31 -28.74 -7.48
CA ASN A 43 -11.48 -29.88 -8.40
C ASN A 43 -12.93 -30.40 -8.44
N ILE A 44 -13.64 -30.34 -7.33
CA ILE A 44 -14.99 -30.85 -7.16
C ILE A 44 -15.83 -29.79 -6.47
N CYS A 45 -16.52 -28.97 -7.26
CA CYS A 45 -17.37 -27.92 -6.73
C CYS A 45 -18.75 -28.45 -6.36
N THR A 46 -18.86 -29.06 -5.18
CA THR A 46 -20.16 -29.38 -4.57
C THR A 46 -20.60 -28.29 -3.60
N LYS A 47 -21.91 -28.19 -3.37
CA LYS A 47 -22.48 -27.25 -2.38
C LYS A 47 -21.94 -27.51 -0.96
N SER A 48 -21.70 -28.77 -0.60
CA SER A 48 -21.17 -29.15 0.72
C SER A 48 -19.72 -28.70 0.90
N GLU A 49 -18.87 -28.89 -0.10
CA GLU A 49 -17.46 -28.48 -0.05
C GLU A 49 -17.30 -26.96 -0.01
N VAL A 50 -18.05 -26.22 -0.85
CA VAL A 50 -18.04 -24.74 -0.83
C VAL A 50 -18.52 -24.22 0.53
N LYS A 51 -19.58 -24.82 1.08
CA LYS A 51 -20.10 -24.44 2.41
C LYS A 51 -19.08 -24.73 3.52
N ALA A 52 -18.41 -25.88 3.49
CA ALA A 52 -17.38 -26.23 4.47
C ALA A 52 -16.21 -25.24 4.44
N CYS A 53 -15.75 -24.87 3.23
CA CYS A 53 -14.72 -23.84 3.06
C CYS A 53 -15.18 -22.49 3.59
N LYS A 54 -16.40 -22.06 3.25
CA LYS A 54 -16.99 -20.81 3.76
C LYS A 54 -17.05 -20.80 5.28
N ASP A 55 -17.62 -21.84 5.90
CA ASP A 55 -17.82 -21.89 7.35
C ASP A 55 -16.50 -21.82 8.10
N PHE A 56 -15.44 -22.46 7.55
CA PHE A 56 -14.09 -22.34 8.08
C PHE A 56 -13.53 -20.91 7.94
N ILE A 57 -13.66 -20.30 6.76
CA ILE A 57 -13.15 -18.94 6.49
C ILE A 57 -13.81 -17.93 7.45
N ILE A 58 -15.14 -17.97 7.58
CA ILE A 58 -15.89 -17.04 8.42
C ILE A 58 -15.46 -17.15 9.89
N ARG A 59 -15.27 -18.37 10.41
CA ARG A 59 -14.95 -18.59 11.82
C ARG A 59 -13.49 -18.32 12.15
N ASN A 60 -12.57 -18.74 11.29
CA ASN A 60 -11.15 -18.85 11.63
C ASN A 60 -10.26 -17.80 10.95
N VAL A 61 -10.70 -17.25 9.82
CA VAL A 61 -9.90 -16.37 8.96
C VAL A 61 -10.38 -14.92 9.04
N ILE A 62 -11.69 -14.67 8.82
CA ILE A 62 -12.27 -13.31 8.78
C ILE A 62 -11.97 -12.45 10.01
N PRO A 63 -11.94 -12.99 11.25
CA PRO A 63 -11.63 -12.18 12.43
C PRO A 63 -10.20 -11.58 12.42
N SER A 64 -9.28 -12.13 11.62
CA SER A 64 -7.89 -11.69 11.53
C SER A 64 -7.55 -11.16 10.14
N ILE A 65 -7.11 -9.91 10.06
CA ILE A 65 -6.65 -9.31 8.80
C ILE A 65 -5.39 -10.00 8.27
N THR A 66 -4.51 -10.46 9.16
CA THR A 66 -3.28 -11.16 8.79
C THR A 66 -3.60 -12.50 8.14
N ARG A 67 -4.50 -13.30 8.76
CA ARG A 67 -4.97 -14.57 8.17
C ARG A 67 -5.72 -14.34 6.86
N THR A 68 -6.57 -13.31 6.81
CA THR A 68 -7.31 -12.94 5.58
C THR A 68 -6.35 -12.58 4.45
N THR A 69 -5.35 -11.75 4.71
CA THR A 69 -4.34 -11.35 3.71
C THR A 69 -3.50 -12.54 3.22
N ALA A 70 -3.20 -13.49 4.10
CA ALA A 70 -2.49 -14.71 3.72
C ALA A 70 -3.37 -15.64 2.87
N LEU A 71 -4.66 -15.76 3.20
CA LEU A 71 -5.63 -16.53 2.42
C LEU A 71 -5.79 -15.95 1.01
N THR A 72 -5.97 -14.64 0.88
CA THR A 72 -6.18 -13.99 -0.42
C THR A 72 -4.99 -14.20 -1.36
N LYS A 73 -3.77 -14.06 -0.84
CA LYS A 73 -2.53 -14.36 -1.59
C LYS A 73 -2.47 -15.83 -2.01
N TYR A 74 -2.81 -16.75 -1.11
CA TYR A 74 -2.83 -18.17 -1.42
C TYR A 74 -3.88 -18.52 -2.49
N LEU A 75 -5.09 -17.98 -2.42
CA LEU A 75 -6.16 -18.23 -3.40
C LEU A 75 -5.79 -17.72 -4.79
N VAL A 76 -5.19 -16.53 -4.89
CA VAL A 76 -4.71 -15.99 -6.17
C VAL A 76 -3.58 -16.87 -6.74
N ALA A 77 -2.61 -17.27 -5.90
CA ALA A 77 -1.53 -18.15 -6.33
C ALA A 77 -2.04 -19.54 -6.76
N LEU A 78 -3.03 -20.09 -6.05
CA LEU A 78 -3.69 -21.36 -6.38
C LEU A 78 -4.43 -21.26 -7.71
N SER A 79 -5.19 -20.18 -7.91
CA SER A 79 -5.92 -19.91 -9.17
C SER A 79 -4.97 -19.77 -10.37
N LYS A 80 -3.82 -19.10 -10.19
CA LYS A 80 -2.76 -19.01 -11.22
C LYS A 80 -2.08 -20.36 -11.49
N SER A 81 -2.03 -21.27 -10.52
CA SER A 81 -1.42 -22.59 -10.69
C SER A 81 -2.32 -23.63 -11.37
N CYS A 82 -3.59 -23.30 -11.60
CA CYS A 82 -4.51 -24.16 -12.35
C CYS A 82 -4.07 -24.22 -13.82
N THR A 83 -3.22 -25.18 -14.16
CA THR A 83 -2.82 -25.48 -15.55
C THR A 83 -3.62 -26.67 -16.09
N PRO A 84 -3.83 -26.76 -17.41
CA PRO A 84 -4.60 -27.85 -18.03
C PRO A 84 -3.90 -29.22 -18.00
N SER A 85 -2.67 -29.33 -17.49
CA SER A 85 -1.80 -30.50 -17.73
C SER A 85 -1.53 -31.42 -16.52
N ASN A 86 -2.15 -31.20 -15.36
CA ASN A 86 -1.80 -31.97 -14.15
C ASN A 86 -2.98 -32.82 -13.68
N ALA A 87 -3.19 -33.97 -14.33
CA ALA A 87 -4.17 -34.97 -13.89
C ALA A 87 -3.68 -35.80 -12.70
N ASP A 88 -2.36 -35.98 -12.56
CA ASP A 88 -1.75 -36.93 -11.61
C ASP A 88 -1.61 -36.40 -10.16
N ASP A 89 -1.81 -35.10 -9.91
CA ASP A 89 -1.61 -34.45 -8.60
C ASP A 89 -2.91 -33.95 -7.93
N LEU A 90 -4.09 -34.36 -8.43
CA LEU A 90 -5.36 -33.76 -8.01
C LEU A 90 -5.94 -34.45 -6.77
N GLU A 91 -5.72 -33.83 -5.61
CA GLU A 91 -6.35 -34.25 -4.35
C GLU A 91 -7.88 -34.37 -4.50
N GLY A 92 -8.43 -35.56 -4.18
CA GLY A 92 -9.89 -35.83 -4.16
C GLY A 92 -10.43 -36.64 -5.35
N LEU A 93 -9.57 -37.11 -6.27
CA LEU A 93 -9.93 -38.05 -7.35
C LEU A 93 -9.59 -39.51 -7.00
N ASP A 94 -9.27 -39.78 -5.74
CA ASP A 94 -8.82 -41.07 -5.24
C ASP A 94 -9.92 -42.15 -5.41
N GLY A 95 -9.61 -43.17 -6.21
CA GLY A 95 -10.53 -44.21 -6.67
C GLY A 95 -11.00 -45.21 -5.60
N SER A 96 -11.79 -44.77 -4.62
CA SER A 96 -12.53 -45.67 -3.74
C SER A 96 -14.03 -45.62 -4.03
N GLY A 97 -14.52 -46.61 -4.77
CA GLY A 97 -15.92 -47.04 -4.74
C GLY A 97 -16.92 -46.21 -5.57
N ALA A 98 -17.20 -46.68 -6.78
CA ALA A 98 -18.49 -46.54 -7.45
C ALA A 98 -18.99 -45.12 -7.84
N GLU A 99 -18.16 -44.24 -8.35
CA GLU A 99 -18.59 -43.27 -9.38
C GLU A 99 -17.52 -43.20 -10.47
N LYS A 100 -17.90 -43.58 -11.70
CA LYS A 100 -17.04 -43.63 -12.89
C LYS A 100 -16.33 -42.29 -13.11
N SER A 101 -15.01 -42.33 -13.31
CA SER A 101 -14.17 -41.36 -14.03
C SER A 101 -14.82 -39.98 -14.27
N ARG A 102 -14.78 -39.09 -13.28
CA ARG A 102 -14.96 -37.67 -13.57
C ARG A 102 -13.61 -37.16 -14.05
N ASP A 103 -13.51 -36.89 -15.35
CA ASP A 103 -12.38 -36.15 -15.89
C ASP A 103 -12.19 -34.86 -15.07
N PRO A 104 -10.95 -34.53 -14.70
CA PRO A 104 -10.70 -33.35 -13.89
C PRO A 104 -11.24 -32.10 -14.61
N PRO A 105 -11.87 -31.16 -13.87
CA PRO A 105 -12.37 -29.94 -14.48
C PRO A 105 -11.22 -29.18 -15.17
N THR A 106 -11.54 -28.54 -16.29
CA THR A 106 -10.57 -27.69 -16.98
C THR A 106 -10.07 -26.59 -16.06
N ALA A 107 -8.87 -26.06 -16.36
CA ALA A 107 -8.26 -24.98 -15.60
C ALA A 107 -9.21 -23.79 -15.38
N ALA A 108 -10.03 -23.44 -16.38
CA ALA A 108 -11.02 -22.38 -16.29
C ALA A 108 -12.09 -22.67 -15.21
N PHE A 109 -12.65 -23.87 -15.18
CA PHE A 109 -13.64 -24.26 -14.16
C PHE A 109 -13.03 -24.33 -12.76
N ARG A 110 -11.79 -24.81 -12.61
CA ARG A 110 -11.08 -24.78 -11.31
C ARG A 110 -10.95 -23.38 -10.75
N ARG A 111 -10.60 -22.41 -11.62
CA ARG A 111 -10.52 -20.98 -11.26
C ARG A 111 -11.90 -20.41 -10.89
N LEU A 112 -12.95 -20.81 -11.60
CA LEU A 112 -14.33 -20.44 -11.30
C LEU A 112 -14.81 -21.01 -9.95
N HIS A 113 -14.42 -22.24 -9.59
CA HIS A 113 -14.77 -22.84 -8.30
C HIS A 113 -14.15 -22.06 -7.13
N LEU A 114 -12.89 -21.63 -7.26
CA LEU A 114 -12.25 -20.75 -6.27
C LEU A 114 -12.97 -19.39 -6.15
N LEU A 115 -13.47 -18.84 -7.27
CA LEU A 115 -14.30 -17.65 -7.28
C LEU A 115 -15.59 -17.86 -6.47
N TYR A 116 -16.25 -19.03 -6.59
CA TYR A 116 -17.46 -19.33 -5.83
C TYR A 116 -17.27 -19.35 -4.32
N ILE A 117 -16.12 -19.83 -3.83
CA ILE A 117 -15.83 -19.86 -2.40
C ILE A 117 -15.76 -18.43 -1.85
N VAL A 118 -15.00 -17.54 -2.50
CA VAL A 118 -14.88 -16.13 -2.06
C VAL A 118 -16.20 -15.38 -2.25
N HIS A 119 -16.92 -15.67 -3.31
CA HIS A 119 -18.26 -15.13 -3.57
C HIS A 119 -19.24 -15.46 -2.45
N ASP A 120 -19.34 -16.72 -2.04
CA ASP A 120 -20.27 -17.16 -0.98
C ASP A 120 -19.90 -16.53 0.39
N VAL A 121 -18.60 -16.38 0.67
CA VAL A 121 -18.12 -15.66 1.87
C VAL A 121 -18.54 -14.18 1.83
N LEU A 122 -18.32 -13.47 0.72
CA LEU A 122 -18.71 -12.05 0.60
C LEU A 122 -20.24 -11.87 0.65
N CYS A 123 -21.00 -12.72 -0.03
CA CYS A 123 -22.46 -12.68 0.04
C CYS A 123 -22.95 -12.90 1.46
N PHE A 124 -22.37 -13.85 2.20
CA PHE A 124 -22.69 -14.05 3.61
C PHE A 124 -22.39 -12.80 4.46
N MET A 125 -21.23 -12.17 4.23
CA MET A 125 -20.85 -10.93 4.93
C MET A 125 -21.83 -9.78 4.68
N PHE A 126 -22.26 -9.59 3.43
CA PHE A 126 -23.13 -8.46 3.08
C PHE A 126 -24.62 -8.70 3.35
N THR A 127 -25.08 -9.95 3.47
CA THR A 127 -26.51 -10.28 3.65
C THR A 127 -26.87 -10.79 5.03
N ARG A 128 -25.96 -11.49 5.73
CA ARG A 128 -26.26 -12.17 7.00
C ARG A 128 -25.49 -11.60 8.19
N LEU A 129 -24.30 -11.05 7.97
CA LEU A 129 -23.53 -10.38 9.03
C LEU A 129 -23.94 -8.93 9.25
N LYS A 130 -24.49 -8.25 8.23
CA LYS A 130 -24.97 -6.87 8.35
C LYS A 130 -26.30 -6.76 9.11
N ASP A 131 -27.23 -7.69 8.89
CA ASP A 131 -28.63 -7.58 9.34
C ASP A 131 -29.10 -8.73 10.25
N GLY A 132 -28.22 -9.65 10.66
CA GLY A 132 -28.58 -10.86 11.43
C GLY A 132 -28.29 -10.79 12.93
N PRO A 133 -28.92 -11.65 13.76
CA PRO A 133 -28.67 -11.74 15.21
C PRO A 133 -27.22 -12.15 15.57
N HIS A 134 -26.47 -12.68 14.60
CA HIS A 134 -25.06 -13.04 14.72
C HIS A 134 -24.08 -11.92 14.32
N ALA A 135 -24.56 -10.72 13.99
CA ALA A 135 -23.71 -9.56 13.64
C ALA A 135 -22.66 -9.24 14.71
N LYS A 136 -22.97 -9.50 15.99
CA LYS A 136 -22.06 -9.30 17.13
C LYS A 136 -21.00 -10.40 17.31
N GLN A 137 -21.19 -11.58 16.70
CA GLN A 137 -20.27 -12.72 16.83
C GLN A 137 -19.14 -12.72 15.79
N PHE A 138 -19.28 -11.95 14.71
CA PHE A 138 -18.28 -11.86 13.66
C PHE A 138 -17.95 -10.40 13.38
N THR A 139 -17.08 -9.82 14.20
CA THR A 139 -16.46 -8.52 13.92
C THR A 139 -15.45 -8.69 12.78
N SER A 140 -15.90 -8.55 11.54
CA SER A 140 -14.99 -8.42 10.40
C SER A 140 -14.48 -6.98 10.33
N SER A 141 -13.15 -6.79 10.36
CA SER A 141 -12.55 -5.49 10.08
C SER A 141 -12.91 -5.03 8.66
N PRO A 142 -13.21 -3.73 8.43
CA PRO A 142 -13.38 -3.19 7.07
C PRO A 142 -12.22 -3.54 6.13
N ALA A 143 -11.00 -3.64 6.66
CA ALA A 143 -9.82 -4.06 5.91
C ALA A 143 -9.92 -5.49 5.37
N CYS A 144 -10.56 -6.42 6.10
CA CYS A 144 -10.78 -7.80 5.65
C CYS A 144 -11.74 -7.82 4.46
N THR A 145 -12.82 -7.05 4.54
CA THR A 145 -13.82 -6.92 3.47
C THR A 145 -13.19 -6.37 2.20
N GLU A 146 -12.37 -5.32 2.31
CA GLU A 146 -11.69 -4.74 1.15
C GLU A 146 -10.63 -5.68 0.56
N ALA A 147 -9.90 -6.44 1.40
CA ALA A 147 -8.98 -7.46 0.92
C ALA A 147 -9.71 -8.56 0.10
N LEU A 148 -10.88 -9.02 0.56
CA LEU A 148 -11.70 -10.00 -0.16
C LEU A 148 -12.30 -9.43 -1.45
N LYS A 149 -12.77 -8.18 -1.44
CA LYS A 149 -13.25 -7.49 -2.64
C LYS A 149 -12.16 -7.34 -3.71
N SER A 150 -10.94 -6.98 -3.32
CA SER A 150 -9.81 -6.92 -4.25
C SER A 150 -9.51 -8.31 -4.84
N THR A 151 -9.56 -9.34 -3.99
CA THR A 151 -9.26 -10.73 -4.37
C THR A 151 -10.31 -11.31 -5.32
N ILE A 152 -11.60 -11.07 -5.06
CA ILE A 152 -12.68 -11.60 -5.89
C ILE A 152 -12.64 -11.01 -7.31
N GLN A 153 -12.24 -9.74 -7.46
CA GLN A 153 -11.99 -9.11 -8.76
C GLN A 153 -10.83 -9.80 -9.50
N SER A 154 -9.71 -10.07 -8.81
CA SER A 154 -8.57 -10.80 -9.40
C SER A 154 -8.96 -12.22 -9.81
N LEU A 155 -9.73 -12.94 -8.99
CA LEU A 155 -10.24 -14.26 -9.30
C LEU A 155 -11.22 -14.25 -10.47
N ALA A 156 -12.05 -13.21 -10.62
CA ALA A 156 -12.94 -13.05 -11.76
C ALA A 156 -12.17 -12.90 -13.07
N HIS A 157 -11.11 -12.09 -13.10
CA HIS A 157 -10.22 -12.00 -14.26
C HIS A 157 -9.55 -13.34 -14.59
N LEU A 158 -9.06 -14.06 -13.58
CA LEU A 158 -8.43 -15.36 -13.77
C LEU A 158 -9.44 -16.40 -14.28
N ALA A 159 -10.64 -16.43 -13.71
CA ALA A 159 -11.69 -17.39 -14.07
C ALA A 159 -12.19 -17.16 -15.49
N ALA A 160 -12.36 -15.91 -15.92
CA ALA A 160 -12.89 -15.55 -17.24
C ALA A 160 -11.84 -15.54 -18.37
N HIS A 161 -10.57 -15.78 -18.06
CA HIS A 161 -9.53 -15.91 -19.08
C HIS A 161 -9.79 -17.14 -19.97
N SER A 162 -9.53 -16.99 -21.27
CA SER A 162 -9.64 -18.07 -22.24
C SER A 162 -8.27 -18.64 -22.54
N ASP A 163 -8.12 -19.95 -22.37
CA ASP A 163 -6.86 -20.66 -22.65
C ASP A 163 -6.67 -20.95 -24.16
N GLY A 164 -7.56 -20.44 -25.04
CA GLY A 164 -7.52 -20.65 -26.49
C GLY A 164 -8.15 -19.52 -27.31
N ASN A 165 -8.26 -19.70 -28.64
CA ASN A 165 -8.73 -18.67 -29.58
C ASN A 165 -10.23 -18.30 -29.49
N GLY A 166 -10.99 -18.93 -28.59
CA GLY A 166 -12.42 -18.68 -28.39
C GLY A 166 -12.75 -17.88 -27.13
N PRO A 167 -14.02 -17.51 -26.90
CA PRO A 167 -14.47 -16.96 -25.62
C PRO A 167 -14.34 -18.02 -24.52
N SER A 168 -13.99 -17.59 -23.30
CA SER A 168 -13.85 -18.50 -22.17
C SER A 168 -15.19 -19.14 -21.80
N ALA A 169 -15.20 -20.46 -21.57
CA ALA A 169 -16.41 -21.22 -21.21
C ALA A 169 -17.07 -20.73 -19.91
N THR A 170 -16.30 -20.06 -19.05
CA THR A 170 -16.72 -19.54 -17.74
C THR A 170 -17.14 -18.07 -17.77
N LEU A 171 -16.94 -17.37 -18.90
CA LEU A 171 -17.19 -15.92 -19.01
C LEU A 171 -18.63 -15.56 -18.65
N ALA A 172 -19.61 -16.29 -19.19
CA ALA A 172 -21.02 -16.06 -18.91
C ALA A 172 -21.36 -16.26 -17.41
N SER A 173 -20.76 -17.27 -16.78
CA SER A 173 -20.92 -17.49 -15.34
C SER A 173 -20.33 -16.35 -14.52
N VAL A 174 -19.14 -15.86 -14.89
CA VAL A 174 -18.50 -14.73 -14.21
C VAL A 174 -19.33 -13.45 -14.36
N GLN A 175 -19.83 -13.16 -15.57
CA GLN A 175 -20.71 -12.01 -15.81
C GLN A 175 -21.99 -12.09 -14.96
N MET A 176 -22.62 -13.26 -14.87
CA MET A 176 -23.79 -13.47 -14.02
C MET A 176 -23.48 -13.18 -12.54
N ILE A 177 -22.33 -13.64 -12.04
CA ILE A 177 -21.89 -13.37 -10.67
C ILE A 177 -21.68 -11.86 -10.44
N ILE A 178 -21.11 -11.13 -11.40
CA ILE A 178 -20.92 -9.67 -11.32
C ILE A 178 -22.26 -8.95 -11.22
N THR A 179 -23.27 -9.33 -12.02
CA THR A 179 -24.62 -8.75 -11.91
C THR A 179 -25.25 -9.01 -10.53
N TYR A 180 -24.90 -10.12 -9.88
CA TYR A 180 -25.38 -10.43 -8.55
C TYR A 180 -24.68 -9.58 -7.49
N TRP A 181 -23.40 -9.25 -7.66
CA TRP A 181 -22.70 -8.34 -6.75
C TRP A 181 -23.25 -6.92 -6.79
N GLU A 182 -23.68 -6.46 -7.97
CA GLU A 182 -24.39 -5.18 -8.14
C GLU A 182 -25.72 -5.19 -7.37
N LYS A 183 -26.54 -6.24 -7.56
CA LYS A 183 -27.83 -6.39 -6.88
C LYS A 183 -27.72 -6.43 -5.35
N LEU A 184 -26.62 -6.99 -4.83
CA LEU A 184 -26.34 -7.03 -3.40
C LEU A 184 -25.61 -5.78 -2.87
N SER A 185 -25.35 -4.79 -3.73
CA SER A 185 -24.59 -3.58 -3.39
C SER A 185 -23.22 -3.87 -2.78
N ILE A 186 -22.58 -4.99 -3.19
CA ILE A 186 -21.21 -5.33 -2.79
C ILE A 186 -20.23 -4.41 -3.52
N PHE A 187 -20.52 -4.14 -4.80
CA PHE A 187 -19.82 -3.20 -5.68
C PHE A 187 -20.81 -2.18 -6.26
N THR A 188 -20.31 -1.01 -6.63
CA THR A 188 -21.12 -0.02 -7.34
C THR A 188 -21.35 -0.44 -8.80
N LEU A 189 -22.38 0.13 -9.45
CA LEU A 189 -22.65 -0.10 -10.87
C LEU A 189 -21.42 0.22 -11.74
N GLU A 190 -20.73 1.33 -11.45
CA GLU A 190 -19.50 1.73 -12.14
C GLU A 190 -18.40 0.67 -12.00
N GLN A 191 -18.15 0.18 -10.78
CA GLN A 191 -17.17 -0.88 -10.52
C GLN A 191 -17.51 -2.19 -11.25
N CYS A 192 -18.79 -2.57 -11.30
CA CYS A 192 -19.25 -3.75 -12.03
C CYS A 192 -19.11 -3.60 -13.55
N SER A 193 -19.41 -2.42 -14.08
CA SER A 193 -19.24 -2.08 -15.50
C SER A 193 -17.77 -2.10 -15.92
N ASP A 194 -16.90 -1.46 -15.14
CA ASP A 194 -15.46 -1.44 -15.36
C ASP A 194 -14.86 -2.84 -15.29
N LEU A 195 -15.30 -3.66 -14.34
CA LEU A 195 -14.84 -5.04 -14.24
C LEU A 195 -15.30 -5.89 -15.42
N SER A 196 -16.57 -5.76 -15.83
CA SER A 196 -17.13 -6.52 -16.95
C SER A 196 -16.43 -6.20 -18.27
N SER A 197 -16.16 -4.92 -18.53
CA SER A 197 -15.42 -4.47 -19.71
C SER A 197 -13.97 -4.95 -19.68
N SER A 198 -13.29 -4.84 -18.52
CA SER A 198 -11.91 -5.30 -18.39
C SER A 198 -11.76 -6.83 -18.46
N ILE A 199 -12.79 -7.60 -18.10
CA ILE A 199 -12.79 -9.07 -18.23
C ILE A 199 -13.01 -9.51 -19.68
N THR A 200 -13.85 -8.78 -20.42
CA THR A 200 -14.14 -9.08 -21.83
C THR A 200 -12.95 -8.74 -22.75
N THR A 201 -12.03 -7.91 -22.28
CA THR A 201 -10.79 -7.59 -23.00
C THR A 201 -9.92 -8.84 -23.14
N THR A 202 -9.78 -9.36 -24.36
CA THR A 202 -8.90 -10.48 -24.66
C THR A 202 -7.46 -10.14 -24.30
N ARG A 203 -6.84 -10.98 -23.46
CA ARG A 203 -5.45 -10.85 -23.02
C ARG A 203 -4.78 -12.21 -23.09
N THR A 204 -3.48 -12.24 -23.39
CA THR A 204 -2.69 -13.45 -23.16
C THR A 204 -2.57 -13.71 -21.65
N TRP A 205 -2.24 -14.94 -21.26
CA TRP A 205 -2.02 -15.28 -19.84
C TRP A 205 -0.93 -14.41 -19.21
N GLU A 206 0.14 -14.14 -19.95
CA GLU A 206 1.26 -13.29 -19.51
C GLU A 206 0.86 -11.82 -19.33
N ASP A 207 0.03 -11.28 -20.23
CA ASP A 207 -0.53 -9.93 -20.09
C ASP A 207 -1.46 -9.84 -18.88
N LEU A 208 -2.27 -10.88 -18.66
CA LEU A 208 -3.15 -10.96 -17.50
C LEU A 208 -2.36 -11.02 -16.19
N ASP A 209 -1.32 -11.86 -16.12
CA ASP A 209 -0.46 -11.96 -14.94
C ASP A 209 0.25 -10.63 -14.65
N ARG A 210 0.79 -9.97 -15.69
CA ARG A 210 1.39 -8.63 -15.57
C ARG A 210 0.39 -7.58 -15.10
N HIS A 211 -0.84 -7.59 -15.62
CA HIS A 211 -1.89 -6.68 -15.20
C HIS A 211 -2.24 -6.86 -13.71
N LEU A 212 -2.41 -8.10 -13.26
CA LEU A 212 -2.70 -8.40 -11.85
C LEU A 212 -1.51 -8.02 -10.94
N ALA A 213 -0.28 -8.31 -11.36
CA ALA A 213 0.93 -7.92 -10.63
C ALA A 213 1.07 -6.39 -10.53
N SER A 214 0.76 -5.65 -11.59
CA SER A 214 0.75 -4.18 -11.59
C SER A 214 -0.30 -3.62 -10.62
N LYS A 215 -1.50 -4.20 -10.59
CA LYS A 215 -2.56 -3.81 -9.65
C LYS A 215 -2.14 -4.04 -8.20
N GLU A 216 -1.51 -5.19 -7.91
CA GLU A 216 -0.96 -5.49 -6.58
C GLU A 216 0.16 -4.52 -6.20
N ALA A 217 1.10 -4.25 -7.10
CA ALA A 217 2.20 -3.31 -6.86
C ALA A 217 1.71 -1.89 -6.57
N LYS A 218 0.70 -1.40 -7.33
CA LYS A 218 0.06 -0.11 -7.07
C LYS A 218 -0.60 -0.06 -5.70
N ALA A 219 -1.35 -1.11 -5.32
CA ALA A 219 -1.99 -1.18 -4.01
C ALA A 219 -0.96 -1.17 -2.86
N ILE A 220 0.18 -1.86 -3.02
CA ILE A 220 1.27 -1.84 -2.04
C ILE A 220 1.87 -0.43 -1.94
N LEU A 221 2.11 0.23 -3.07
CA LEU A 221 2.68 1.58 -3.11
C LEU A 221 1.72 2.60 -2.48
N ASP A 222 0.42 2.52 -2.76
CA ASP A 222 -0.59 3.41 -2.19
C ASP A 222 -0.73 3.19 -0.68
N GLU A 223 -0.66 1.95 -0.21
CA GLU A 223 -0.65 1.64 1.23
C GLU A 223 0.62 2.14 1.93
N GLN A 224 1.78 2.00 1.28
CA GLN A 224 3.03 2.58 1.79
C GLN A 224 2.96 4.10 1.83
N ARG A 225 2.37 4.74 0.81
CA ARG A 225 2.13 6.18 0.77
C ARG A 225 1.22 6.60 1.92
N ARG A 226 0.08 5.91 2.12
CA ARG A 226 -0.85 6.17 3.22
C ARG A 226 -0.17 6.04 4.59
N LYS A 227 0.61 4.97 4.82
CA LYS A 227 1.39 4.81 6.05
C LYS A 227 2.44 5.91 6.23
N GLY A 228 3.08 6.33 5.14
CA GLY A 228 4.00 7.47 5.13
C GLY A 228 3.31 8.77 5.52
N GLU A 229 2.10 9.01 5.00
CA GLU A 229 1.29 10.18 5.33
C GLU A 229 0.77 10.16 6.77
N GLU A 230 0.38 9.00 7.29
CA GLU A 230 -0.06 8.84 8.68
C GLU A 230 1.10 9.04 9.66
N SER A 231 2.28 8.52 9.33
CA SER A 231 3.49 8.68 10.15
C SER A 231 4.09 10.09 10.06
N LYS A 232 3.86 10.84 8.97
CA LYS A 232 4.30 12.23 8.78
C LYS A 232 3.91 13.15 9.95
N TRP A 233 2.76 12.88 10.56
CA TRP A 233 2.19 13.74 11.62
C TRP A 233 2.47 13.24 13.03
N ILE A 234 3.25 12.18 13.19
CA ILE A 234 3.68 11.68 14.49
C ILE A 234 4.94 12.44 14.89
N LEU A 235 4.91 13.12 16.04
CA LEU A 235 6.07 13.87 16.52
C LEU A 235 7.22 12.91 16.86
N PRO A 236 8.44 13.13 16.35
CA PRO A 236 9.57 12.26 16.67
C PRO A 236 9.96 12.39 18.14
N ARG A 237 10.21 11.26 18.81
CA ARG A 237 10.76 11.26 20.19
C ARG A 237 12.26 11.53 20.19
N GLN A 238 12.96 10.97 19.21
CA GLN A 238 14.41 10.98 19.08
C GLN A 238 14.79 11.35 17.65
N HIS A 239 16.06 11.70 17.45
CA HIS A 239 16.62 11.98 16.12
C HIS A 239 16.77 10.73 15.22
N HIS A 240 16.31 9.56 15.68
CA HIS A 240 16.47 8.33 14.92
C HIS A 240 15.88 8.45 13.52
N LEU A 241 16.59 7.87 12.55
CA LEU A 241 15.94 7.32 11.38
C LEU A 241 15.29 6.01 11.86
N PRO A 242 13.98 5.79 11.66
CA PRO A 242 13.44 4.45 11.80
C PRO A 242 14.34 3.52 10.97
N TYR A 243 14.92 2.48 11.59
CA TYR A 243 15.72 1.42 10.96
C TYR A 243 17.24 1.62 10.77
N ASP A 244 17.88 2.64 11.34
CA ASP A 244 19.36 2.71 11.33
C ASP A 244 19.98 3.01 12.71
N PRO A 245 20.35 1.96 13.48
CA PRO A 245 21.00 2.11 14.79
C PRO A 245 22.48 2.53 14.68
N THR A 246 23.05 2.66 13.47
CA THR A 246 24.45 3.03 13.29
C THR A 246 24.69 4.55 13.33
N THR A 247 23.61 5.35 13.35
CA THR A 247 23.75 6.81 13.41
C THR A 247 24.26 7.28 14.78
N PRO A 248 25.32 8.11 14.87
CA PRO A 248 25.93 8.53 16.14
C PRO A 248 25.01 9.27 17.13
N TRP A 249 23.83 9.68 16.69
CA TRP A 249 22.86 10.48 17.46
C TRP A 249 21.53 9.75 17.71
N HIS A 250 21.47 8.44 17.52
CA HIS A 250 20.25 7.63 17.68
C HIS A 250 19.62 7.75 19.08
N ASP A 251 20.45 7.90 20.12
CA ASP A 251 19.99 8.04 21.50
C ASP A 251 19.51 9.45 21.87
N LEU A 252 19.80 10.46 21.02
CA LEU A 252 19.52 11.85 21.36
C LEU A 252 18.05 12.21 21.10
N PRO A 253 17.37 12.86 22.07
CA PRO A 253 16.01 13.38 21.87
C PRO A 253 15.94 14.40 20.74
N ALA A 254 14.86 14.37 19.95
CA ALA A 254 14.68 15.19 18.73
C ALA A 254 14.76 16.71 18.99
N THR A 255 14.63 17.14 20.25
CA THR A 255 14.55 18.55 20.62
C THR A 255 15.74 19.08 21.39
N ASN A 256 16.81 18.29 21.50
CA ASN A 256 17.98 18.68 22.27
C ASN A 256 18.56 20.03 21.82
N ALA A 257 18.66 20.27 20.51
CA ALA A 257 19.15 21.53 19.94
C ALA A 257 18.09 22.64 19.84
N LEU A 258 16.79 22.31 19.88
CA LEU A 258 15.71 23.31 19.73
C LEU A 258 15.67 24.31 20.88
N TYR A 259 16.06 23.90 22.09
CA TYR A 259 16.10 24.80 23.24
C TYR A 259 17.06 25.98 23.02
N GLN A 260 18.19 25.74 22.35
CA GLN A 260 19.18 26.77 22.04
C GLN A 260 18.79 27.65 20.84
N LYS A 261 17.81 27.26 20.02
CA LYS A 261 17.31 28.10 18.92
C LYS A 261 16.71 29.43 19.42
N ARG A 262 16.32 29.51 20.70
CA ARG A 262 15.76 30.72 21.30
C ARG A 262 16.79 31.84 21.49
N THR A 263 18.08 31.54 21.49
CA THR A 263 19.14 32.55 21.60
C THR A 263 19.59 32.98 20.20
N ARG A 264 19.04 34.09 19.72
CA ARG A 264 19.38 34.66 18.41
C ARG A 264 20.85 35.12 18.39
N GLY A 265 21.57 34.85 17.29
CA GLY A 265 22.90 35.42 17.02
C GLY A 265 24.10 34.67 17.57
N PHE A 266 23.92 33.52 18.25
CA PHE A 266 25.03 32.68 18.70
C PHE A 266 24.98 31.29 18.06
N PRO A 267 26.15 30.71 17.69
CA PRO A 267 26.20 29.32 17.25
C PRO A 267 25.72 28.39 18.38
N ILE A 268 25.12 27.26 18.01
CA ILE A 268 24.70 26.21 18.95
C ILE A 268 25.94 25.76 19.73
N ARG A 269 25.91 25.91 21.05
CA ARG A 269 27.04 25.55 21.90
C ARG A 269 26.86 24.11 22.37
N ALA A 270 27.77 23.24 21.98
CA ALA A 270 27.74 21.82 22.37
C ALA A 270 27.70 21.65 23.90
N ASN A 271 28.45 22.48 24.64
CA ASN A 271 28.48 22.46 26.10
C ASN A 271 27.19 22.94 26.78
N ALA A 272 26.30 23.63 26.06
CA ALA A 272 25.02 24.09 26.58
C ALA A 272 23.89 23.10 26.27
N LEU A 273 24.18 21.96 25.62
CA LEU A 273 23.23 20.87 25.45
C LEU A 273 23.08 20.14 26.78
N LYS A 274 21.85 19.87 27.19
CA LYS A 274 21.60 19.18 28.47
C LYS A 274 22.02 17.71 28.35
N PRO A 275 22.80 17.17 29.32
CA PRO A 275 23.02 15.73 29.42
C PRO A 275 21.67 15.00 29.50
N GLY A 276 21.47 13.97 28.67
CA GLY A 276 20.18 13.26 28.55
C GLY A 276 19.11 13.96 27.69
N GLY A 277 19.38 15.16 27.21
CA GLY A 277 18.56 15.90 26.25
C GLY A 277 17.24 16.47 26.80
N VAL A 278 16.44 17.04 25.89
CA VAL A 278 15.10 17.58 26.18
C VAL A 278 14.11 16.81 25.32
N TYR A 279 13.07 16.27 25.93
CA TYR A 279 12.02 15.51 25.25
C TYR A 279 10.82 16.40 24.91
N LEU A 280 10.17 16.11 23.79
CA LEU A 280 8.86 16.68 23.47
C LEU A 280 7.80 16.13 24.42
N GLN A 281 7.01 17.01 25.03
CA GLN A 281 5.90 16.64 25.89
C GLN A 281 4.88 15.71 25.20
N ARG A 282 4.75 15.83 23.87
CA ARG A 282 3.88 14.99 23.02
C ARG A 282 4.66 14.11 22.03
N GLY A 283 5.92 13.79 22.34
CA GLY A 283 6.74 12.92 21.50
C GLY A 283 6.09 11.54 21.28
N GLY A 284 6.03 11.09 20.03
CA GLY A 284 5.37 9.85 19.62
C GLY A 284 3.85 9.93 19.57
N GLN A 285 3.27 11.11 19.75
CA GLN A 285 1.85 11.37 19.56
C GLN A 285 1.61 12.17 18.28
N GLN A 286 0.37 12.18 17.82
CA GLN A 286 -0.05 12.99 16.68
C GLN A 286 0.09 14.49 16.99
N ALA A 287 0.62 15.24 16.02
CA ALA A 287 0.75 16.69 16.08
C ALA A 287 -0.63 17.37 16.25
N SER A 288 -0.67 18.50 16.96
CA SER A 288 -1.89 19.31 17.06
C SER A 288 -2.24 19.91 15.69
N GLU A 289 -3.54 20.12 15.43
CA GLU A 289 -4.01 20.75 14.20
C GLU A 289 -3.39 22.14 13.95
N SER A 290 -3.15 22.93 15.01
CA SER A 290 -2.40 24.19 14.91
C SER A 290 -0.99 23.99 14.35
N LEU A 291 -0.25 23.04 14.91
CA LEU A 291 1.12 22.74 14.50
C LEU A 291 1.18 22.19 13.07
N ARG A 292 0.18 21.39 12.67
CA ARG A 292 0.08 20.89 11.29
C ARG A 292 -0.05 22.06 10.30
N ARG A 293 -0.95 23.00 10.58
CA ARG A 293 -1.13 24.22 9.77
C ARG A 293 0.13 25.07 9.70
N ASP A 294 0.80 25.28 10.84
CA ASP A 294 2.03 26.07 10.91
C ASP A 294 3.15 25.42 10.09
N VAL A 295 3.30 24.10 10.16
CA VAL A 295 4.30 23.34 9.38
C VAL A 295 3.98 23.39 7.88
N GLU A 296 2.71 23.26 7.48
CA GLU A 296 2.31 23.38 6.08
C GLU A 296 2.50 24.80 5.55
N GLN A 297 2.22 25.81 6.36
CA GLN A 297 2.49 27.20 6.02
C GLN A 297 3.99 27.44 5.86
N LEU A 298 4.80 27.01 6.83
CA LEU A 298 6.26 27.12 6.77
C LEU A 298 6.83 26.40 5.54
N HIS A 299 6.33 25.20 5.23
CA HIS A 299 6.77 24.44 4.06
C HIS A 299 6.43 25.18 2.76
N ARG A 300 5.21 25.72 2.64
CA ARG A 300 4.83 26.56 1.49
C ARG A 300 5.70 27.81 1.40
N GLU A 301 5.97 28.49 2.50
CA GLU A 301 6.84 29.67 2.52
C GLU A 301 8.29 29.34 2.16
N ALA A 302 8.82 28.20 2.63
CA ALA A 302 10.14 27.73 2.24
C ALA A 302 10.22 27.39 0.75
N LEU A 303 9.15 26.81 0.18
CA LEU A 303 9.06 26.55 -1.26
C LEU A 303 8.97 27.83 -2.09
N ARG A 304 8.36 28.90 -1.57
CA ARG A 304 8.36 30.22 -2.22
C ARG A 304 9.75 30.79 -2.47
N CYS A 305 10.76 30.39 -1.70
CA CYS A 305 12.16 30.75 -1.97
C CYS A 305 12.66 30.20 -3.32
N PHE A 306 12.01 29.14 -3.85
CA PHE A 306 12.33 28.52 -5.13
C PHE A 306 11.36 28.90 -6.26
N ASP A 307 10.20 29.49 -5.95
CA ASP A 307 9.18 29.88 -6.94
C ASP A 307 9.62 31.05 -7.83
N LYS A 308 10.57 31.88 -7.37
CA LYS A 308 11.13 32.95 -8.21
C LYS A 308 12.09 32.35 -9.23
N TYR A 309 11.55 32.03 -10.41
CA TYR A 309 12.38 31.86 -11.61
C TYR A 309 13.18 33.15 -11.79
N THR A 310 14.45 33.10 -11.41
CA THR A 310 15.33 34.26 -11.50
C THR A 310 15.83 34.29 -12.94
N ASP A 311 15.34 35.21 -13.76
CA ASP A 311 15.83 35.35 -15.14
C ASP A 311 17.32 35.68 -15.08
N ALA A 312 18.16 34.77 -15.60
CA ALA A 312 19.61 34.91 -15.60
C ALA A 312 20.07 36.21 -16.28
N LYS A 313 19.23 36.81 -17.14
CA LYS A 313 19.51 38.11 -17.77
C LYS A 313 19.43 39.27 -16.77
N GLU A 314 18.61 39.18 -15.73
CA GLU A 314 18.42 40.23 -14.71
C GLU A 314 19.40 40.11 -13.53
N VAL A 315 20.02 38.94 -13.36
CA VAL A 315 21.04 38.71 -12.32
C VAL A 315 22.39 39.25 -12.77
N LYS A 316 23.01 40.04 -11.91
CA LYS A 316 24.38 40.54 -12.09
C LYS A 316 25.41 39.60 -11.48
N ASP A 317 25.16 39.12 -10.27
CA ASP A 317 26.03 38.20 -9.52
C ASP A 317 25.27 37.60 -8.32
N VAL A 318 25.89 36.64 -7.61
CA VAL A 318 25.43 36.12 -6.31
C VAL A 318 26.57 36.28 -5.30
N ASP A 319 26.30 36.95 -4.18
CA ASP A 319 27.33 37.19 -3.17
C ASP A 319 27.75 35.90 -2.43
N ALA A 320 28.84 35.98 -1.65
CA ALA A 320 29.36 34.84 -0.89
C ALA A 320 28.41 34.31 0.20
N LEU A 321 27.34 35.04 0.51
CA LEU A 321 26.28 34.65 1.45
C LEU A 321 25.03 34.11 0.73
N GLY A 322 25.06 34.02 -0.61
CA GLY A 322 23.97 33.52 -1.44
C GLY A 322 22.91 34.57 -1.81
N SER A 323 23.14 35.85 -1.55
CA SER A 323 22.22 36.93 -1.92
C SER A 323 22.37 37.29 -3.40
N VAL A 324 21.24 37.37 -4.12
CA VAL A 324 21.21 37.74 -5.54
C VAL A 324 21.43 39.25 -5.71
N VAL A 325 22.44 39.63 -6.48
CA VAL A 325 22.73 41.01 -6.87
C VAL A 325 22.06 41.29 -8.22
N TRP A 326 21.13 42.23 -8.24
CA TRP A 326 20.35 42.59 -9.44
C TRP A 326 21.10 43.58 -10.35
N LYS A 327 20.91 43.48 -11.67
CA LYS A 327 21.37 44.51 -12.62
C LYS A 327 20.50 45.75 -12.48
N ASP A 328 21.06 46.81 -11.91
CA ASP A 328 20.42 48.12 -11.88
C ASP A 328 20.39 48.72 -13.31
N ARG A 329 19.18 48.99 -13.81
CA ARG A 329 18.94 49.53 -15.17
C ARG A 329 19.45 50.96 -15.32
N GLU A 330 19.47 51.75 -14.25
CA GLU A 330 19.93 53.14 -14.25
C GLU A 330 21.43 53.25 -13.91
N ARG A 331 21.98 52.26 -13.20
CA ARG A 331 23.39 52.23 -12.77
C ARG A 331 24.05 50.87 -13.10
N PRO A 332 24.33 50.58 -14.38
CA PRO A 332 24.84 49.28 -14.81
C PRO A 332 26.21 48.91 -14.20
N THR A 333 26.94 49.89 -13.69
CA THR A 333 28.38 49.86 -13.42
C THR A 333 28.70 49.93 -11.92
N ARG A 334 28.34 48.89 -11.17
CA ARG A 334 29.03 48.49 -9.93
C ARG A 334 30.04 47.37 -10.21
N ASN A 335 31.28 47.50 -9.74
CA ASN A 335 32.27 46.42 -9.85
C ASN A 335 32.07 45.36 -8.75
N TYR A 336 32.86 44.28 -8.80
CA TYR A 336 32.83 43.14 -7.86
C TYR A 336 32.89 43.53 -6.37
N TYR A 337 33.45 44.70 -6.04
CA TYR A 337 33.57 45.21 -4.67
C TYR A 337 32.48 46.22 -4.27
N GLY A 338 31.43 46.38 -5.10
CA GLY A 338 30.28 47.25 -4.80
C GLY A 338 30.51 48.75 -5.06
N PHE A 339 31.67 49.14 -5.55
CA PHE A 339 31.96 50.54 -5.91
C PHE A 339 31.38 50.89 -7.28
N THR A 340 30.81 52.09 -7.38
CA THR A 340 30.41 52.64 -8.68
C THR A 340 31.66 53.08 -9.44
N TYR A 341 31.69 52.89 -10.76
CA TYR A 341 32.82 53.40 -11.57
C TYR A 341 32.96 54.93 -11.45
N GLU A 342 31.85 55.66 -11.26
CA GLU A 342 31.84 57.09 -10.93
C GLU A 342 32.53 57.39 -9.59
N GLY A 343 32.30 56.57 -8.56
CA GLY A 343 32.94 56.74 -7.25
C GLY A 343 34.45 56.47 -7.32
N ILE A 344 34.87 55.51 -8.12
CA ILE A 344 36.29 55.22 -8.38
C ILE A 344 36.93 56.38 -9.18
N ALA A 345 36.23 56.91 -10.18
CA ALA A 345 36.69 58.06 -10.95
C ALA A 345 36.85 59.31 -10.07
N LYS A 346 35.84 59.65 -9.26
CA LYS A 346 35.90 60.76 -8.30
C LYS A 346 37.03 60.60 -7.28
N ARG A 347 37.26 59.38 -6.79
CA ARG A 347 38.36 59.11 -5.85
C ARG A 347 39.73 59.28 -6.52
N LYS A 348 39.90 58.80 -7.75
CA LYS A 348 41.11 59.04 -8.54
C LYS A 348 41.34 60.52 -8.84
N GLU A 349 40.26 61.30 -8.99
CA GLU A 349 40.33 62.76 -9.16
C GLU A 349 40.74 63.46 -7.86
N ALA A 350 40.18 63.03 -6.73
CA ALA A 350 40.56 63.54 -5.41
C ALA A 350 42.02 63.20 -5.05
N ASP A 351 42.48 61.98 -5.37
CA ASP A 351 43.87 61.55 -5.16
C ASP A 351 44.87 62.30 -6.06
N ARG A 352 44.41 62.96 -7.13
CA ARG A 352 45.25 63.79 -8.03
C ARG A 352 45.36 65.24 -7.58
N GLN A 353 44.54 65.69 -6.63
CA GLN A 353 44.67 67.04 -6.08
C GLN A 353 45.74 67.01 -4.98
N PRO A 354 46.78 67.88 -5.05
CA PRO A 354 47.78 67.93 -3.99
C PRO A 354 47.11 68.39 -2.70
N ALA A 355 47.33 67.63 -1.62
CA ALA A 355 46.94 68.06 -0.29
C ALA A 355 47.73 69.32 0.06
N TRP A 356 47.02 70.41 0.29
CA TRP A 356 47.59 71.70 0.70
C TRP A 356 48.22 71.62 2.08
#